data_AF-A0A839RLR2-F1
#
_entry.id   AF-A0A839RLR2-F1
#
_cell.length_a   1.000
_cell.length_b   1.000
_cell.length_c   1.000
_cell.angle_alpha   90.00
_cell.angle_beta   90.00
_cell.angle_gamma   90.00
#
_symmetry.space_group_name_H-M   'P 1'
#
loop_
_entity.id
_entity.type
_entity.pdbx_description
1 polymer ?
#
loop_
_entity_poly.entity_id
_entity_poly.type
_entity_poly.pdbx_seq_one_letter_code
_entity_poly.pdbx_strand_id
1 'polypeptide(L)' 'MTPEELDRLGVATDLRTAARALGIPASTAYAHARAGNFPVRVIRIGSRYTVPVAELRTVLGLGGAA' A
#
# COMPACT_ATOMS: atom_id res chain seq x y z
N MET A 1 -7.52 -4.66 8.60
CA MET A 1 -6.60 -5.60 7.95
C MET A 1 -5.60 -5.99 9.00
N THR A 2 -5.28 -7.28 9.13
CA THR A 2 -4.32 -7.77 10.13
C THR A 2 -2.92 -7.90 9.52
N PRO A 3 -1.85 -7.95 10.32
CA PRO A 3 -0.50 -8.21 9.83
C PRO A 3 -0.37 -9.53 9.05
N GLU A 4 -1.03 -10.59 9.50
CA GLU A 4 -1.00 -11.91 8.83
C GLU A 4 -1.72 -11.88 7.47
N GLU A 5 -2.73 -11.02 7.31
CA GLU A 5 -3.38 -10.78 6.03
C GLU A 5 -2.45 -10.04 5.06
N LEU A 6 -1.66 -9.09 5.56
CA LEU A 6 -0.68 -8.35 4.76
C LEU A 6 0.42 -9.29 4.24
N ASP A 7 0.87 -10.23 5.05
CA ASP A 7 1.93 -11.19 4.71
C ASP A 7 1.51 -12.17 3.62
N ARG A 8 0.21 -12.46 3.51
CA ARG A 8 -0.38 -13.31 2.46
C ARG A 8 -0.51 -12.61 1.11
N LEU A 9 -0.33 -11.29 1.02
CA LEU A 9 -0.45 -10.56 -0.25
C LEU A 9 0.73 -10.83 -1.21
N GLY A 10 1.83 -11.38 -0.72
CA GLY A 10 3.05 -11.59 -1.51
C GLY A 10 3.87 -10.31 -1.68
N VAL A 11 4.48 -10.12 -2.86
CA VAL A 11 5.45 -9.03 -3.09
C VAL A 11 4.82 -7.66 -3.32
N ALA A 12 3.61 -7.62 -3.88
CA ALA A 12 2.93 -6.38 -4.23
C ALA A 12 1.41 -6.55 -4.18
N THR A 13 0.69 -5.47 -3.88
CA THR A 13 -0.76 -5.43 -3.77
C THR A 13 -1.35 -4.26 -4.54
N ASP A 14 -2.67 -4.17 -4.66
CA ASP A 14 -3.34 -3.04 -5.30
C ASP A 14 -3.53 -1.86 -4.32
N LEU A 15 -3.80 -0.67 -4.88
CA LEU A 15 -3.94 0.56 -4.09
C LEU A 15 -5.11 0.51 -3.10
N ARG A 16 -6.21 -0.18 -3.41
CA ARG A 16 -7.37 -0.26 -2.50
C ARG A 16 -7.02 -1.11 -1.29
N THR A 17 -6.32 -2.22 -1.51
CA THR A 17 -5.82 -3.09 -0.44
C THR A 17 -4.79 -2.34 0.42
N ALA A 18 -3.83 -1.64 -0.19
CA ALA A 18 -2.88 -0.78 0.49
C ALA A 18 -3.58 0.31 1.35
N ALA A 19 -4.59 0.99 0.80
CA ALA A 19 -5.34 2.00 1.50
C ALA A 19 -6.07 1.44 2.72
N ARG A 20 -6.66 0.24 2.60
CA ARG A 20 -7.30 -0.46 3.73
C ARG A 20 -6.29 -0.81 4.82
N ALA A 21 -5.06 -1.18 4.47
CA ALA A 21 -4.00 -1.43 5.44
C ALA A 21 -3.65 -0.16 6.23
N LEU A 22 -3.62 0.98 5.54
CA LEU A 22 -3.27 2.29 6.10
C LEU A 22 -4.45 3.04 6.75
N GLY A 23 -5.67 2.48 6.74
CA GLY A 23 -6.86 3.16 7.27
C GLY A 23 -7.34 4.35 6.42
N ILE A 24 -6.94 4.42 5.14
CA ILE A 24 -7.26 5.53 4.24
C ILE A 24 -8.51 5.16 3.40
N PRO A 25 -9.50 6.05 3.26
CA PRO A 25 -10.61 5.85 2.34
C PRO A 25 -10.13 5.67 0.89
N ALA A 26 -10.76 4.76 0.14
CA ALA A 26 -10.31 4.44 -1.22
C ALA A 26 -10.26 5.67 -2.15
N SER A 27 -11.26 6.55 -2.09
CA SER A 27 -11.30 7.79 -2.88
C SER A 27 -10.09 8.70 -2.59
N THR A 28 -9.79 8.91 -1.30
CA THR A 28 -8.62 9.66 -0.83
C THR A 28 -7.32 9.00 -1.31
N ALA A 29 -7.22 7.68 -1.19
CA ALA A 29 -6.04 6.95 -1.66
C ALA A 29 -5.79 7.14 -3.17
N TYR A 30 -6.83 7.06 -4.01
CA TYR A 30 -6.70 7.31 -5.45
C TYR A 30 -6.32 8.77 -5.76
N ALA A 31 -6.87 9.74 -5.02
CA ALA A 31 -6.50 11.15 -5.18
C ALA A 31 -5.03 11.39 -4.84
N HIS A 32 -4.57 10.89 -3.69
CA HIS A 32 -3.17 10.98 -3.28
C HIS A 32 -2.23 10.22 -4.22
N ALA A 33 -2.60 9.02 -4.67
CA ALA A 33 -1.79 8.27 -5.62
C ALA A 33 -1.67 8.99 -6.98
N ARG A 34 -2.72 9.66 -7.46
CA ARG A 34 -2.66 10.49 -8.67
C ARG A 34 -1.80 11.74 -8.48
N ALA A 35 -1.84 12.32 -7.28
CA ALA A 35 -1.05 13.49 -6.91
C ALA A 35 0.41 13.17 -6.55
N GLY A 36 0.80 11.89 -6.49
CA GLY A 36 2.13 11.46 -6.03
C GLY A 36 2.35 11.57 -4.51
N ASN A 37 1.27 11.81 -3.76
CA ASN A 37 1.30 12.09 -2.31
C ASN A 37 0.80 10.91 -1.48
N PHE A 38 0.86 9.69 -2.01
CA PHE A 38 0.52 8.50 -1.24
C PHE A 38 1.68 8.18 -0.28
N PRO A 39 1.43 7.77 0.97
CA PRO A 39 2.47 7.62 2.00
C PRO A 39 3.49 6.51 1.70
N VAL A 40 3.21 5.65 0.73
CA VAL A 40 4.14 4.64 0.22
C VAL A 40 4.29 4.75 -1.29
N ARG A 41 5.36 4.18 -1.83
CA ARG A 41 5.59 4.11 -3.27
C ARG A 41 4.43 3.44 -3.99
N VAL A 42 3.89 4.11 -5.00
CA VAL A 42 2.87 3.54 -5.89
C VAL A 42 3.44 3.43 -7.30
N ILE A 43 3.47 2.21 -7.84
CA ILE A 43 3.86 1.92 -9.21
C ILE A 43 2.59 1.95 -10.06
N ARG A 44 2.54 2.87 -11.02
CA ARG A 44 1.42 2.96 -11.96
C ARG A 44 1.82 2.34 -13.30
N ILE A 45 1.10 1.30 -13.72
CA ILE A 45 1.30 0.60 -14.99
C ILE A 45 0.02 0.77 -15.81
N GLY A 46 0.02 1.76 -16.71
CA GLY A 46 -1.17 2.18 -17.44
C GLY A 46 -2.29 2.64 -16.50
N SER A 47 -3.40 1.88 -16.46
CA SER A 47 -4.55 2.12 -15.57
C SER A 47 -4.42 1.44 -14.21
N ARG A 48 -3.45 0.53 -14.03
CA ARG A 48 -3.29 -0.28 -12.81
C ARG A 48 -2.37 0.41 -11.82
N TYR A 49 -2.76 0.36 -10.55
CA TYR A 49 -1.91 0.75 -9.42
C TYR A 49 -1.41 -0.49 -8.70
N THR A 50 -0.10 -0.56 -8.49
CA THR A 50 0.58 -1.61 -7.75
C THR A 50 1.40 -0.96 -6.64
N VAL A 51 1.28 -1.48 -5.42
CA VAL A 51 1.96 -0.99 -4.23
C VAL A 51 2.84 -2.13 -3.69
N PRO A 52 4.17 -1.93 -3.56
CA PRO A 52 5.04 -2.93 -2.96
C PRO A 52 4.67 -3.18 -1.49
N VAL A 53 4.52 -4.45 -1.10
CA VAL A 53 4.17 -4.82 0.28
C VAL A 53 5.30 -4.48 1.25
N ALA A 54 6.56 -4.54 0.80
CA ALA A 54 7.72 -4.16 1.61
C ALA A 54 7.61 -2.73 2.17
N GLU A 55 7.24 -1.76 1.33
CA GLU A 55 7.08 -0.36 1.76
C GLU A 55 5.88 -0.19 2.71
N LEU A 56 4.78 -0.91 2.45
CA LEU A 56 3.63 -0.92 3.34
C LEU A 56 3.99 -1.44 4.74
N ARG A 57 4.80 -2.50 4.82
CA ARG A 57 5.28 -3.04 6.09
C ARG A 57 6.13 -2.02 6.84
N THR A 58 7.07 -1.38 6.15
CA THR A 58 7.95 -0.36 6.74
C THR A 58 7.14 0.78 7.37
N VAL A 59 6.18 1.34 6.63
CA VAL A 59 5.35 2.46 7.12
C VAL A 59 4.43 2.05 8.28
N LEU A 60 3.97 0.79 8.30
CA LEU A 60 3.16 0.24 9.39
C LEU A 60 3.98 -0.17 10.61
N GLY A 61 5.31 -0.02 10.60
CA GLY A 61 6.18 -0.51 11.68
C GLY A 61 6.27 -2.03 11.77
N LEU A 62 5.85 -2.74 10.70
CA LEU A 62 5.88 -4.20 10.55
C LEU A 62 7.12 -4.68 9.78
N GLY A 63 8.00 -3.75 9.38
CA GLY A 63 9.34 -4.05 8.91
C GLY A 63 10.19 -4.40 10.11
N GLY A 64 10.49 -5.67 10.29
CA GLY A 64 11.34 -6.13 11.38
C GLY A 64 12.67 -5.36 11.37
N ALA A 65 12.99 -4.77 12.52
CA ALA A 65 14.37 -4.58 12.90
C ALA A 65 15.04 -5.97 12.87
N ALA A 66 16.01 -6.13 11.98
CA ALA A 66 17.12 -7.05 12.21
C ALA A 66 18.11 -6.35 13.15
#